data_AF-A0A3C0XJ74-F1
#
_entry.id   AF-A0A3C0XJ74-F1
#
_cell.length_a   1.000
_cell.length_b   1.000
_cell.length_c   1.000
_cell.angle_alpha   90.00
_cell.angle_beta   90.00
_cell.angle_gamma   90.00
#
_symmetry.space_group_name_H-M   'P 1'
#
loop_
_entity.id
_entity.type
_entity.pdbx_description
1 polymer ?
#
loop_
_entity_poly.entity_id
_entity_poly.type
_entity_poly.pdbx_seq_one_letter_code
_entity_poly.pdbx_strand_id
1 'polypeptide(L)'
;MDGQPKVLIVDDDPALCAVLADRLAADGLSSESVHDGLTAVERALALRPQLILLDLSLPELSGDQVFARLQADHRTRYTPVIFLTGAAQRTDMVRHLLAGADDYVTKPFDLDELAARVQAALRRARTLGGLNPLSGLPGNSAIYGAITVRLRNAQPFACLYVDIDNFKPFNDRYGFTRGDTLIIALAEALFGGVSGPGDGAFLGHIGGDDFVVLCDVDAAESLADGIVARFALRSRELHDAGDRAAGGYEAPDRRGMRTRWPLASVSVGIAIAEPGAFSSAAALAQAAAEMKGVAKRKHGGHVAIDRRVMAANLHEEAHSLRS
;
A
#
# COMPACT_ATOMS: atom_id res chain seq x y z
N MET A 1 22.42 -2.33 -6.16
CA MET A 1 21.58 -3.48 -6.52
C MET A 1 20.66 -3.80 -5.34
N ASP A 2 19.90 -2.81 -4.85
CA ASP A 2 19.04 -2.95 -3.67
C ASP A 2 17.58 -2.86 -4.14
N GLY A 3 16.85 -3.96 -4.07
CA GLY A 3 15.43 -4.00 -4.45
C GLY A 3 14.91 -5.32 -5.02
N GLN A 4 15.78 -6.29 -5.32
CA GLN A 4 15.33 -7.63 -5.71
C GLN A 4 14.77 -8.38 -4.49
N PRO A 5 13.64 -9.10 -4.62
CA PRO A 5 13.16 -9.96 -3.55
C PRO A 5 14.21 -11.00 -3.18
N LYS A 6 14.33 -11.26 -1.89
CA LYS A 6 15.19 -12.26 -1.27
C LYS A 6 14.37 -13.50 -0.97
N VAL A 7 14.76 -14.62 -1.54
CA VAL A 7 14.22 -15.96 -1.24
C VAL A 7 15.22 -16.71 -0.39
N LEU A 8 14.79 -17.27 0.73
CA LEU A 8 15.62 -18.21 1.50
C LEU A 8 15.30 -19.63 1.04
N ILE A 9 16.31 -20.36 0.58
CA ILE A 9 16.22 -21.75 0.16
C ILE A 9 16.75 -22.60 1.31
N VAL A 10 15.93 -23.50 1.84
CA VAL A 10 16.27 -24.38 2.96
C VAL A 10 16.13 -25.83 2.48
N ASP A 11 17.26 -26.46 2.17
CA ASP A 11 17.30 -27.83 1.65
C ASP A 11 18.68 -28.43 1.94
N ASP A 12 18.74 -29.68 2.39
CA ASP A 12 19.98 -30.35 2.74
C ASP A 12 20.76 -30.86 1.53
N ASP A 13 20.17 -30.82 0.33
CA ASP A 13 20.84 -31.07 -0.96
C ASP A 13 21.43 -29.77 -1.54
N PRO A 14 22.77 -29.58 -1.51
CA PRO A 14 23.40 -28.38 -2.04
C PRO A 14 23.31 -28.27 -3.56
N ALA A 15 23.20 -29.38 -4.28
CA ALA A 15 23.08 -29.38 -5.73
C ALA A 15 21.70 -28.87 -6.15
N LEU A 16 20.64 -29.31 -5.45
CA LEU A 16 19.30 -28.78 -5.65
C LEU A 16 19.25 -27.28 -5.32
N CYS A 17 19.83 -26.86 -4.19
CA CYS A 17 19.92 -25.44 -3.82
C CYS A 17 20.57 -24.59 -4.92
N ALA A 18 21.68 -25.04 -5.51
CA ALA A 18 22.37 -24.33 -6.58
C ALA A 18 21.48 -24.18 -7.83
N VAL A 19 20.80 -25.25 -8.25
CA VAL A 19 19.87 -25.23 -9.39
C VAL A 19 18.70 -24.27 -9.14
N LEU A 20 18.14 -24.27 -7.93
CA LEU A 20 17.08 -23.36 -7.54
C LEU A 20 17.56 -21.89 -7.54
N ALA A 21 18.75 -21.63 -7.00
CA ALA A 21 19.33 -20.29 -6.96
C ALA A 21 19.55 -19.73 -8.37
N ASP A 22 20.10 -20.54 -9.29
CA ASP A 22 20.32 -20.14 -10.69
C ASP A 22 18.99 -19.83 -11.40
N ARG A 23 17.96 -20.65 -11.18
CA ARG A 23 16.63 -20.42 -11.75
C ARG A 23 16.00 -19.12 -11.22
N LEU A 24 16.03 -18.91 -9.91
CA LEU A 24 15.47 -17.72 -9.28
C LEU A 24 16.22 -16.44 -9.73
N ALA A 25 17.54 -16.53 -9.92
CA ALA A 25 18.35 -15.44 -10.44
C ALA A 25 17.94 -15.05 -11.88
N ALA A 26 17.64 -16.03 -12.74
CA ALA A 26 17.13 -15.79 -14.08
C ALA A 26 15.78 -15.03 -14.07
N ASP A 27 14.97 -15.22 -13.02
CA ASP A 27 13.71 -14.51 -12.81
C ASP A 27 13.87 -13.17 -12.05
N GLY A 28 15.12 -12.70 -11.87
CA GLY A 28 15.44 -11.43 -11.21
C GLY A 28 15.24 -11.44 -9.69
N LEU A 29 15.24 -12.63 -9.08
CA LEU A 29 15.16 -12.82 -7.64
C LEU A 29 16.57 -13.08 -7.08
N SER A 30 16.84 -12.52 -5.90
CA SER A 30 18.03 -12.87 -5.13
C SER A 30 17.71 -14.00 -4.17
N SER A 31 18.65 -14.92 -3.94
CA SER A 31 18.44 -16.03 -3.01
C SER A 31 19.65 -16.30 -2.12
N GLU A 32 19.39 -16.81 -0.92
CA GLU A 32 20.40 -17.38 -0.03
C GLU A 32 20.01 -18.83 0.28
N SER A 33 20.97 -19.75 0.26
CA SER A 33 20.73 -21.16 0.57
C SER A 33 21.33 -21.54 1.92
N VAL A 34 20.61 -22.37 2.67
CA VAL A 34 21.03 -22.96 3.94
C VAL A 34 20.63 -24.43 3.96
N HIS A 35 21.40 -25.24 4.68
CA HIS A 35 21.33 -26.71 4.54
C HIS A 35 20.89 -27.43 5.82
N ASP A 36 20.45 -26.69 6.84
CA ASP A 36 19.96 -27.23 8.10
C ASP A 36 18.90 -26.32 8.72
N GLY A 37 18.04 -26.91 9.55
CA GLY A 37 16.89 -26.20 10.13
C GLY A 37 17.25 -25.15 11.18
N LEU A 38 18.37 -25.29 11.90
CA LEU A 38 18.77 -24.29 12.91
C LEU A 38 19.23 -23.00 12.25
N THR A 39 20.12 -23.13 11.26
CA THR A 39 20.59 -22.04 10.43
C THR A 39 19.42 -21.42 9.66
N ALA A 40 18.45 -22.21 9.19
CA ALA A 40 17.25 -21.69 8.53
C ALA A 40 16.49 -20.66 9.38
N VAL A 41 16.25 -20.97 10.66
CA VAL A 41 15.57 -20.04 11.57
C VAL A 41 16.44 -18.79 11.82
N GLU A 42 17.74 -18.96 12.09
CA GLU A 42 18.65 -17.83 12.31
C GLU A 42 18.70 -16.88 11.10
N ARG A 43 18.87 -17.45 9.91
CA ARG A 43 18.99 -16.68 8.66
C ARG A 43 17.66 -16.06 8.25
N ALA A 44 16.52 -16.73 8.46
CA ALA A 44 15.21 -16.11 8.24
C ALA A 44 15.04 -14.84 9.08
N LEU A 45 15.45 -14.85 10.35
CA LEU A 45 15.37 -13.69 11.24
C LEU A 45 16.33 -12.56 10.85
N ALA A 46 17.52 -12.90 10.39
CA ALA A 46 18.54 -11.93 9.99
C ALA A 46 18.26 -11.31 8.61
N LEU A 47 17.90 -12.13 7.63
CA LEU A 47 17.68 -11.71 6.24
C LEU A 47 16.33 -11.09 6.00
N ARG A 48 15.31 -11.50 6.77
CA ARG A 48 13.90 -11.18 6.55
C ARG A 48 13.50 -11.41 5.08
N PRO A 49 13.61 -12.66 4.60
CA PRO A 49 13.30 -12.99 3.22
C PRO A 49 11.83 -12.69 2.92
N GLN A 50 11.52 -12.45 1.66
CA GLN A 50 10.15 -12.26 1.19
C GLN A 50 9.44 -13.57 0.87
N LEU A 51 10.18 -14.69 0.83
CA LEU A 51 9.66 -16.05 0.68
C LEU A 51 10.69 -17.07 1.18
N ILE A 52 10.21 -18.18 1.72
CA ILE A 52 11.05 -19.32 2.13
C ILE A 52 10.63 -20.56 1.32
N LEU A 53 11.58 -21.18 0.63
CA LEU A 53 11.46 -22.55 0.12
C LEU A 53 11.98 -23.48 1.20
N LEU A 54 11.15 -24.39 1.71
CA LEU A 54 11.49 -25.20 2.88
C LEU A 54 11.31 -26.69 2.61
N ASP A 55 12.41 -27.44 2.65
CA ASP A 55 12.33 -28.90 2.69
C ASP A 55 11.74 -29.37 4.03
N LEU A 56 10.90 -30.40 3.95
CA LEU A 56 10.40 -31.12 5.10
C LEU A 56 11.46 -32.05 5.71
N SER A 57 12.31 -32.61 4.85
CA SER A 57 13.28 -33.64 5.20
C SER A 57 14.66 -33.04 5.49
N LEU A 58 14.77 -32.28 6.58
CA LEU A 58 16.03 -31.66 7.02
C LEU A 58 16.74 -32.48 8.13
N PRO A 59 18.08 -32.39 8.24
CA PRO A 59 18.82 -32.96 9.35
C PRO A 59 18.55 -32.19 10.65
N GLU A 60 18.59 -32.92 11.77
CA GLU A 60 18.44 -32.43 13.16
C GLU A 60 17.07 -31.82 13.51
N LEU A 61 16.64 -30.81 12.77
CA LEU A 61 15.38 -30.08 12.95
C LEU A 61 14.54 -30.22 11.69
N SER A 62 13.40 -30.90 11.77
CA SER A 62 12.54 -31.12 10.60
C SER A 62 11.95 -29.81 10.07
N GLY A 63 11.55 -29.80 8.79
CA GLY A 63 10.90 -28.62 8.19
C GLY A 63 9.66 -28.16 8.96
N ASP A 64 8.89 -29.08 9.53
CA ASP A 64 7.71 -28.75 10.36
C ASP A 64 8.11 -27.96 11.62
N GLN A 65 9.22 -28.37 12.24
CA GLN A 65 9.74 -27.70 13.45
C GLN A 65 10.34 -26.34 13.10
N VAL A 66 11.01 -26.22 11.95
CA VAL A 66 11.45 -24.93 11.40
C VAL A 66 10.24 -24.01 11.20
N PHE A 67 9.23 -24.49 10.49
CA PHE A 67 8.01 -23.73 10.21
C PHE A 67 7.29 -23.29 11.49
N ALA A 68 7.13 -24.17 12.47
CA ALA A 68 6.53 -23.83 13.76
C ALA A 68 7.31 -22.71 14.49
N ARG A 69 8.64 -22.71 14.42
CA ARG A 69 9.47 -21.64 14.99
C ARG A 69 9.32 -20.32 14.22
N LEU A 70 9.25 -20.38 12.89
CA LEU A 70 9.01 -19.20 12.06
C LEU A 70 7.63 -18.57 12.35
N GLN A 71 6.60 -19.39 12.54
CA GLN A 71 5.24 -18.96 12.90
C GLN A 71 5.15 -18.38 14.33
N ALA A 72 6.03 -18.81 15.24
CA ALA A 72 6.06 -18.29 16.61
C ALA A 72 6.72 -16.90 16.73
N ASP A 73 7.56 -16.49 15.77
CA ASP A 73 8.24 -15.20 15.79
C ASP A 73 7.48 -14.14 14.98
N HIS A 74 7.18 -13.00 15.59
CA HIS A 74 6.44 -11.89 14.98
C HIS A 74 7.09 -11.32 13.71
N ARG A 75 8.39 -11.53 13.50
CA ARG A 75 9.14 -11.04 12.33
C ARG A 75 9.00 -11.95 11.12
N THR A 76 8.71 -13.24 11.32
CA THR A 76 8.69 -14.27 10.26
C THR A 76 7.34 -14.97 10.10
N ARG A 77 6.42 -14.83 11.07
CA ARG A 77 5.08 -15.49 11.06
C ARG A 77 4.15 -15.17 9.90
N TYR A 78 4.55 -14.21 9.06
CA TYR A 78 3.82 -13.80 7.85
C TYR A 78 4.69 -13.87 6.60
N THR A 79 5.93 -14.38 6.73
CA THR A 79 6.78 -14.65 5.58
C THR A 79 6.22 -15.88 4.89
N PRO A 80 5.90 -15.80 3.58
CA PRO A 80 5.28 -16.91 2.90
C PRO A 80 6.25 -18.09 2.79
N VAL A 81 5.73 -19.29 3.03
CA VAL A 81 6.50 -20.54 2.99
C VAL A 81 5.91 -21.49 1.96
N ILE A 82 6.74 -21.94 1.02
CA ILE A 82 6.41 -23.02 0.09
C ILE A 82 7.21 -24.25 0.52
N PHE A 83 6.52 -25.32 0.87
CA PHE A 83 7.17 -26.57 1.23
C PHE A 83 7.64 -27.36 0.01
N LEU A 84 8.84 -27.91 0.08
CA LEU A 84 9.35 -28.91 -0.85
C LEU A 84 9.18 -30.27 -0.17
N THR A 85 8.37 -31.17 -0.72
CA THR A 85 7.96 -32.42 -0.06
C THR A 85 8.19 -33.64 -0.94
N GLY A 86 8.49 -34.81 -0.36
CA GLY A 86 8.59 -36.06 -1.11
C GLY A 86 7.22 -36.68 -1.42
N ALA A 87 7.15 -37.56 -2.44
CA ALA A 87 5.90 -38.19 -2.91
C ALA A 87 5.13 -39.02 -1.84
N ALA A 88 5.78 -39.40 -0.73
CA ALA A 88 5.21 -40.28 0.30
C ALA A 88 4.39 -39.56 1.40
N GLN A 89 4.23 -38.23 1.35
CA GLN A 89 3.75 -37.41 2.47
C GLN A 89 2.37 -36.73 2.23
N ARG A 90 1.48 -37.29 1.40
CA ARG A 90 0.18 -36.66 1.06
C ARG A 90 -0.72 -36.35 2.26
N THR A 91 -0.70 -37.17 3.30
CA THR A 91 -1.49 -36.94 4.52
C THR A 91 -0.96 -35.75 5.33
N ASP A 92 0.34 -35.47 5.23
CA ASP A 92 1.00 -34.36 5.90
C ASP A 92 0.77 -33.04 5.16
N MET A 93 0.63 -33.05 3.82
CA MET A 93 0.34 -31.84 3.03
C MET A 93 -0.92 -31.09 3.47
N VAL A 94 -2.01 -31.80 3.80
CA VAL A 94 -3.24 -31.19 4.29
C VAL A 94 -3.02 -30.54 5.66
N ARG A 95 -2.21 -31.16 6.52
CA ARG A 95 -1.86 -30.58 7.83
C ARG A 95 -1.05 -29.30 7.68
N HIS A 96 -0.11 -29.24 6.75
CA HIS A 96 0.71 -28.05 6.50
C HIS A 96 -0.09 -26.87 5.95
N LEU A 97 -0.99 -27.13 5.00
CA LEU A 97 -1.91 -26.10 4.52
C LEU A 97 -2.82 -25.58 5.64
N LEU A 98 -3.37 -26.48 6.46
CA LEU A 98 -4.20 -26.09 7.62
C LEU A 98 -3.39 -25.38 8.72
N ALA A 99 -2.08 -25.62 8.82
CA ALA A 99 -1.16 -24.95 9.73
C ALA A 99 -0.68 -23.58 9.22
N GLY A 100 -1.10 -23.18 8.01
CA GLY A 100 -0.84 -21.85 7.45
C GLY A 100 0.28 -21.78 6.41
N ALA A 101 0.68 -22.90 5.82
CA ALA A 101 1.58 -22.90 4.65
C ALA A 101 0.92 -22.21 3.45
N ASP A 102 1.70 -21.48 2.64
CA ASP A 102 1.18 -20.78 1.47
C ASP A 102 1.01 -21.67 0.24
N ASP A 103 1.85 -22.70 0.12
CA ASP A 103 1.82 -23.72 -0.93
C ASP A 103 2.73 -24.92 -0.59
N TYR A 104 2.70 -25.97 -1.41
CA TYR A 104 3.67 -27.06 -1.39
C TYR A 104 3.97 -27.55 -2.81
N VAL A 105 5.13 -28.15 -3.00
CA VAL A 105 5.61 -28.71 -4.27
C VAL A 105 6.25 -30.08 -4.02
N THR A 106 5.79 -31.09 -4.75
CA THR A 106 6.29 -32.47 -4.60
C THR A 106 7.56 -32.71 -5.41
N LYS A 107 8.62 -33.21 -4.79
CA LYS A 107 9.86 -33.71 -5.42
C LYS A 107 9.61 -35.07 -6.11
N PRO A 108 10.13 -35.31 -7.33
CA PRO A 108 10.78 -34.33 -8.20
C PRO A 108 9.76 -33.38 -8.82
N PHE A 109 10.14 -32.10 -8.98
CA PHE A 109 9.28 -31.06 -9.54
C PHE A 109 9.88 -30.44 -10.80
N ASP A 110 9.02 -29.82 -11.59
CA ASP A 110 9.41 -28.97 -12.70
C ASP A 110 9.86 -27.59 -12.18
N LEU A 111 11.01 -27.10 -12.66
CA LEU A 111 11.60 -25.83 -12.21
C LEU A 111 10.78 -24.62 -12.66
N ASP A 112 10.14 -24.68 -13.83
CA ASP A 112 9.28 -23.61 -14.31
C ASP A 112 7.98 -23.57 -13.51
N GLU A 113 7.43 -24.73 -13.11
CA GLU A 113 6.29 -24.80 -12.20
C GLU A 113 6.61 -24.17 -10.83
N LEU A 114 7.73 -24.55 -10.22
CA LEU A 114 8.16 -23.99 -8.93
C LEU A 114 8.38 -22.48 -9.03
N ALA A 115 9.05 -22.01 -10.08
CA ALA A 115 9.27 -20.59 -10.32
C ALA A 115 7.94 -19.82 -10.43
N ALA A 116 6.96 -20.36 -11.15
CA ALA A 116 5.63 -19.76 -11.26
C ALA A 116 4.91 -19.66 -9.90
N ARG A 117 5.03 -20.69 -9.05
CA ARG A 117 4.47 -20.69 -7.68
C ARG A 117 5.15 -19.67 -6.78
N VAL A 118 6.49 -19.57 -6.82
CA VAL A 118 7.27 -18.55 -6.10
C VAL A 118 6.80 -17.15 -6.48
N GLN A 119 6.69 -16.86 -7.79
CA GLN A 119 6.20 -15.57 -8.27
C GLN A 119 4.76 -15.28 -7.83
N ALA A 120 3.89 -16.29 -7.83
CA ALA A 120 2.52 -16.16 -7.35
C ALA A 120 2.44 -15.86 -5.84
N ALA A 121 3.24 -16.54 -5.01
CA ALA A 121 3.31 -16.31 -3.57
C ALA A 121 3.89 -14.93 -3.24
N LEU A 122 4.98 -14.52 -3.90
CA LEU A 122 5.54 -13.17 -3.76
C LEU A 122 4.54 -12.07 -4.16
N ARG A 123 3.78 -12.29 -5.24
CA ARG A 123 2.71 -11.36 -5.65
C ARG A 123 1.62 -11.28 -4.58
N ARG A 124 1.15 -12.40 -4.05
CA ARG A 124 0.14 -12.42 -2.96
C ARG A 124 0.64 -11.68 -1.72
N ALA A 125 1.86 -11.95 -1.27
CA ALA A 125 2.46 -11.30 -0.11
C ALA A 125 2.62 -9.78 -0.31
N ARG A 126 3.01 -9.34 -1.52
CA ARG A 126 3.08 -7.92 -1.87
C ARG A 126 1.72 -7.24 -1.91
N THR A 127 0.71 -7.91 -2.46
CA THR A 127 -0.66 -7.37 -2.46
C THR A 127 -1.15 -7.22 -1.03
N LEU A 128 -1.08 -8.27 -0.20
CA LEU A 128 -1.56 -8.22 1.17
C LEU A 128 -0.78 -7.25 2.07
N GLY A 129 0.55 -7.20 1.94
CA GLY A 129 1.40 -6.24 2.67
C GLY A 129 1.38 -4.82 2.10
N GLY A 130 0.82 -4.64 0.91
CA GLY A 130 0.75 -3.40 0.18
C GLY A 130 -0.60 -2.71 0.26
N LEU A 131 -1.63 -3.32 0.86
CA LEU A 131 -2.93 -2.68 1.09
C LEU A 131 -3.00 -2.12 2.51
N ASN A 132 -3.68 -1.00 2.67
CA ASN A 132 -4.04 -0.48 3.97
C ASN A 132 -5.15 -1.37 4.58
N PRO A 133 -4.97 -1.91 5.80
CA PRO A 133 -5.85 -2.94 6.37
C PRO A 133 -7.27 -2.46 6.65
N LEU A 134 -7.46 -1.14 6.84
CA LEU A 134 -8.75 -0.56 7.19
C LEU A 134 -9.57 -0.21 5.94
N SER A 135 -8.93 0.43 4.96
CA SER A 135 -9.60 0.88 3.73
C SER A 135 -9.55 -0.12 2.57
N GLY A 136 -8.65 -1.10 2.62
CA GLY A 136 -8.35 -2.00 1.50
C GLY A 136 -7.64 -1.34 0.31
N LEU A 137 -7.27 -0.05 0.41
CA LEU A 137 -6.60 0.68 -0.68
C LEU A 137 -5.09 0.42 -0.73
N PRO A 138 -4.46 0.48 -1.92
CA PRO A 138 -3.01 0.45 -2.07
C PRO A 138 -2.28 1.48 -1.18
N GLY A 139 -1.24 1.04 -0.48
CA GLY A 139 -0.41 1.83 0.41
C GLY A 139 0.78 2.50 -0.27
N ASN A 140 1.70 3.02 0.54
CA ASN A 140 2.81 3.88 0.09
C ASN A 140 3.60 3.32 -1.11
N SER A 141 4.04 2.07 -1.06
CA SER A 141 4.85 1.47 -2.14
C SER A 141 4.13 1.50 -3.50
N ALA A 142 2.84 1.15 -3.51
CA ALA A 142 2.03 1.17 -4.71
C ALA A 142 1.76 2.61 -5.21
N ILE A 143 1.52 3.56 -4.30
CA ILE A 143 1.37 4.99 -4.62
C ILE A 143 2.64 5.51 -5.32
N TYR A 144 3.82 5.30 -4.74
CA TYR A 144 5.10 5.74 -5.31
C TYR A 144 5.36 5.09 -6.67
N GLY A 145 5.07 3.79 -6.82
CA GLY A 145 5.18 3.09 -8.09
C GLY A 145 4.26 3.67 -9.17
N ALA A 146 3.00 3.91 -8.83
CA ALA A 146 1.99 4.45 -9.73
C ALA A 146 2.33 5.87 -10.22
N ILE A 147 2.89 6.72 -9.35
CA ILE A 147 3.38 8.05 -9.72
C ILE A 147 4.62 7.94 -10.61
N THR A 148 5.59 7.11 -10.22
CA THR A 148 6.86 6.95 -10.94
C THR A 148 6.63 6.47 -12.38
N VAL A 149 5.72 5.51 -12.58
CA VAL A 149 5.36 5.02 -13.92
C VAL A 149 4.75 6.14 -14.77
N ARG A 150 3.81 6.93 -14.22
CA ARG A 150 3.18 8.04 -14.97
C ARG A 150 4.18 9.14 -15.33
N LEU A 151 5.06 9.53 -14.39
CA LEU A 151 6.12 10.51 -14.66
C LEU A 151 7.08 10.04 -15.77
N ARG A 152 7.46 8.75 -15.77
CA ARG A 152 8.34 8.18 -16.81
C ARG A 152 7.67 8.11 -18.18
N ASN A 153 6.37 7.83 -18.22
CA ASN A 153 5.62 7.74 -19.46
C ASN A 153 5.31 9.11 -20.09
N ALA A 154 5.71 10.21 -19.44
CA ALA A 154 5.53 11.57 -19.93
C ALA A 154 4.08 11.89 -20.32
N GLN A 155 3.11 11.32 -19.60
CA GLN A 155 1.70 11.66 -19.75
C GLN A 155 1.30 12.65 -18.65
N PRO A 156 0.59 13.74 -18.98
CA PRO A 156 0.01 14.64 -17.97
C PRO A 156 -0.98 13.89 -17.07
N PHE A 157 -0.91 14.12 -15.76
CA PHE A 157 -1.90 13.60 -14.80
C PHE A 157 -2.02 14.52 -13.60
N ALA A 158 -3.15 14.43 -12.89
CA ALA A 158 -3.35 15.10 -11.62
C ALA A 158 -3.07 14.16 -10.44
N CYS A 159 -2.44 14.71 -9.40
CA CYS A 159 -2.25 14.08 -8.11
C CYS A 159 -3.08 14.84 -7.06
N LEU A 160 -4.13 14.20 -6.57
CA LEU A 160 -5.00 14.73 -5.52
C LEU A 160 -4.55 14.12 -4.18
N TYR A 161 -4.21 14.98 -3.23
CA TYR A 161 -3.95 14.63 -1.85
C TYR A 161 -5.20 14.94 -1.03
N VAL A 162 -5.81 13.92 -0.45
CA VAL A 162 -7.08 14.03 0.28
C VAL A 162 -6.87 13.73 1.76
N ASP A 163 -7.44 14.54 2.64
CA ASP A 163 -7.25 14.44 4.08
C ASP A 163 -8.53 14.79 4.84
N ILE A 164 -8.82 14.06 5.94
CA ILE A 164 -9.95 14.33 6.82
C ILE A 164 -9.64 15.49 7.77
N ASP A 165 -10.38 16.58 7.63
CA ASP A 165 -10.24 17.74 8.49
C ASP A 165 -10.59 17.40 9.95
N ASN A 166 -9.71 17.82 10.87
CA ASN A 166 -9.91 17.68 12.31
C ASN A 166 -10.13 16.24 12.79
N PHE A 167 -9.48 15.26 12.14
CA PHE A 167 -9.62 13.84 12.48
C PHE A 167 -9.27 13.51 13.95
N LYS A 168 -8.21 14.11 14.49
CA LYS A 168 -7.83 13.88 15.90
C LYS A 168 -8.91 14.38 16.90
N PRO A 169 -9.38 15.64 16.84
CA PRO A 169 -10.52 16.07 17.65
C PRO A 169 -11.78 15.19 17.49
N PHE A 170 -12.04 14.66 16.29
CA PHE A 170 -13.14 13.70 16.08
C PHE A 170 -12.92 12.42 16.88
N ASN A 171 -11.74 11.81 16.81
CA ASN A 171 -11.39 10.61 17.59
C ASN A 171 -11.46 10.86 19.10
N ASP A 172 -11.00 12.03 19.56
CA ASP A 172 -11.05 12.38 20.98
C ASP A 172 -12.50 12.52 21.49
N ARG A 173 -13.44 12.95 20.62
CA ARG A 173 -14.86 13.10 20.94
C ARG A 173 -15.64 11.78 20.85
N TYR A 174 -15.38 10.98 19.82
CA TYR A 174 -16.24 9.87 19.39
C TYR A 174 -15.60 8.48 19.52
N GLY A 175 -14.31 8.43 19.82
CA GLY A 175 -13.52 7.20 19.94
C GLY A 175 -13.03 6.65 18.60
N PHE A 176 -12.01 5.79 18.68
CA PHE A 176 -11.31 5.24 17.51
C PHE A 176 -12.21 4.43 16.58
N THR A 177 -13.21 3.70 17.09
CA THR A 177 -14.12 2.91 16.24
C THR A 177 -14.93 3.77 15.27
N ARG A 178 -15.43 4.94 15.72
CA ARG A 178 -16.09 5.90 14.82
C ARG A 178 -15.08 6.59 13.93
N GLY A 179 -13.86 6.85 14.41
CA GLY A 179 -12.73 7.30 13.61
C GLY A 179 -12.44 6.40 12.42
N ASP A 180 -12.33 5.10 12.68
CA ASP A 180 -12.10 4.07 11.67
C ASP A 180 -13.24 4.05 10.65
N THR A 181 -14.49 4.22 11.12
CA THR A 181 -15.66 4.33 10.22
C THR A 181 -15.59 5.58 9.34
N LEU A 182 -15.01 6.67 9.84
CA LEU A 182 -14.79 7.91 9.07
C LEU A 182 -13.73 7.70 7.97
N ILE A 183 -12.65 6.97 8.28
CA ILE A 183 -11.64 6.56 7.29
C ILE A 183 -12.27 5.68 6.20
N ILE A 184 -13.09 4.70 6.59
CA ILE A 184 -13.82 3.83 5.66
C ILE A 184 -14.77 4.66 4.79
N ALA A 185 -15.51 5.61 5.38
CA ALA A 185 -16.42 6.48 4.65
C ALA A 185 -15.69 7.35 3.61
N LEU A 186 -14.46 7.79 3.90
CA LEU A 186 -13.62 8.46 2.90
C LEU A 186 -13.22 7.51 1.78
N ALA A 187 -12.75 6.31 2.10
CA ALA A 187 -12.42 5.31 1.08
C ALA A 187 -13.61 5.02 0.15
N GLU A 188 -14.82 4.85 0.69
CA GLU A 188 -16.06 4.69 -0.08
C GLU A 188 -16.38 5.91 -0.96
N ALA A 189 -16.16 7.13 -0.45
CA ALA A 189 -16.37 8.36 -1.21
C ALA A 189 -15.38 8.48 -2.38
N LEU A 190 -14.15 7.99 -2.23
CA LEU A 190 -13.16 7.87 -3.30
C LEU A 190 -13.60 6.84 -4.35
N PHE A 191 -14.02 5.64 -3.93
CA PHE A 191 -14.50 4.60 -4.84
C PHE A 191 -15.71 5.06 -5.67
N GLY A 192 -16.67 5.74 -5.05
CA GLY A 192 -17.84 6.29 -5.75
C GLY A 192 -17.53 7.43 -6.72
N GLY A 193 -16.28 7.91 -6.76
CA GLY A 193 -15.83 8.96 -7.67
C GLY A 193 -15.20 8.47 -8.97
N VAL A 194 -14.79 7.20 -9.03
CA VAL A 194 -14.10 6.62 -10.18
C VAL A 194 -15.03 5.67 -10.93
N SER A 195 -14.98 5.69 -12.26
CA SER A 195 -15.96 4.96 -13.11
C SER A 195 -15.68 3.46 -13.25
N GLY A 196 -14.69 2.92 -12.51
CA GLY A 196 -14.33 1.50 -12.50
C GLY A 196 -13.00 1.19 -13.21
N PRO A 197 -12.67 -0.11 -13.40
CA PRO A 197 -11.41 -0.53 -14.00
C PRO A 197 -11.34 -0.13 -15.48
N GLY A 198 -10.49 0.84 -15.79
CA GLY A 198 -10.27 1.37 -17.14
C GLY A 198 -10.14 2.90 -17.21
N ASP A 199 -10.61 3.62 -16.18
CA ASP A 199 -10.68 5.09 -16.14
C ASP A 199 -9.34 5.80 -15.87
N GLY A 200 -8.21 5.07 -16.00
CA GLY A 200 -6.86 5.59 -15.72
C GLY A 200 -6.59 5.99 -14.26
N ALA A 201 -7.62 6.01 -13.39
CA ALA A 201 -7.53 6.48 -12.02
C ALA A 201 -6.85 5.46 -11.09
N PHE A 202 -6.11 5.96 -10.10
CA PHE A 202 -5.48 5.16 -9.05
C PHE A 202 -5.87 5.74 -7.70
N LEU A 203 -6.31 4.88 -6.78
CA LEU A 203 -6.66 5.25 -5.40
C LEU A 203 -5.63 4.64 -4.46
N GLY A 204 -5.15 5.41 -3.49
CA GLY A 204 -4.21 4.94 -2.48
C GLY A 204 -4.45 5.56 -1.10
N HIS A 205 -3.98 4.88 -0.07
CA HIS A 205 -4.09 5.30 1.32
C HIS A 205 -2.71 5.25 1.98
N ILE A 206 -2.15 6.42 2.29
CA ILE A 206 -0.82 6.59 2.90
C ILE A 206 -0.81 6.04 4.32
N GLY A 207 -1.79 6.46 5.13
CA GLY A 207 -2.02 6.03 6.51
C GLY A 207 -2.84 7.06 7.28
N GLY A 208 -3.51 6.64 8.35
CA GLY A 208 -4.35 7.53 9.16
C GLY A 208 -5.49 8.13 8.35
N ASP A 209 -5.49 9.46 8.25
CA ASP A 209 -6.44 10.28 7.50
C ASP A 209 -5.92 10.75 6.13
N ASP A 210 -4.73 10.32 5.68
CA ASP A 210 -4.10 10.77 4.44
C ASP A 210 -4.28 9.79 3.25
N PHE A 211 -4.85 10.28 2.13
CA PHE A 211 -5.15 9.53 0.91
C PHE A 211 -4.60 10.21 -0.34
N VAL A 212 -4.38 9.43 -1.40
CA VAL A 212 -3.92 9.91 -2.70
C VAL A 212 -4.82 9.37 -3.81
N VAL A 213 -5.17 10.24 -4.75
CA VAL A 213 -5.82 9.87 -6.00
C VAL A 213 -4.98 10.38 -7.17
N LEU A 214 -4.73 9.51 -8.15
CA LEU A 214 -4.17 9.90 -9.44
C LEU A 214 -5.27 9.78 -10.48
N CYS A 215 -5.44 10.78 -11.34
CA CYS A 215 -6.44 10.78 -12.40
C CYS A 215 -6.01 11.67 -13.57
N ASP A 216 -6.80 11.69 -14.62
CA ASP A 216 -6.62 12.62 -15.73
C ASP A 216 -6.85 14.06 -15.27
N VAL A 217 -6.10 14.99 -15.86
CA VAL A 217 -6.10 16.42 -15.47
C VAL A 217 -7.52 17.02 -15.58
N ASP A 218 -8.23 16.70 -16.65
CA ASP A 218 -9.58 17.21 -16.91
C ASP A 218 -10.63 16.71 -15.90
N ALA A 219 -10.38 15.56 -15.30
CA ALA A 219 -11.26 14.96 -14.30
C ALA A 219 -10.96 15.43 -12.87
N ALA A 220 -9.83 16.11 -12.63
CA ALA A 220 -9.31 16.36 -11.30
C ALA A 220 -10.26 17.19 -10.42
N GLU A 221 -10.75 18.32 -10.93
CA GLU A 221 -11.63 19.22 -10.16
C GLU A 221 -12.99 18.56 -9.87
N SER A 222 -13.63 17.98 -10.89
CA SER A 222 -14.93 17.32 -10.74
C SER A 222 -14.87 16.10 -9.82
N LEU A 223 -13.78 15.34 -9.88
CA LEU A 223 -13.53 14.22 -8.97
C LEU A 223 -13.36 14.72 -7.52
N ALA A 224 -12.56 15.75 -7.30
CA ALA A 224 -12.33 16.34 -5.98
C ALA A 224 -13.65 16.85 -5.35
N ASP A 225 -14.45 17.62 -6.11
CA ASP A 225 -15.74 18.12 -5.65
C ASP A 225 -16.71 16.98 -5.33
N GLY A 226 -16.73 15.94 -6.17
CA GLY A 226 -17.52 14.75 -5.93
C GLY A 226 -17.11 14.00 -4.65
N ILE A 227 -15.81 13.92 -4.36
CA ILE A 227 -15.28 13.30 -3.13
C ILE A 227 -15.74 14.09 -1.90
N VAL A 228 -15.59 15.42 -1.93
CA VAL A 228 -16.03 16.31 -0.84
C VAL A 228 -17.52 16.13 -0.57
N ALA A 229 -18.34 16.14 -1.63
CA ALA A 229 -19.80 16.00 -1.51
C ALA A 229 -20.22 14.62 -0.97
N ARG A 230 -19.67 13.53 -1.52
CA ARG A 230 -19.97 12.16 -1.07
C ARG A 230 -19.55 11.94 0.37
N PHE A 231 -18.35 12.40 0.75
CA PHE A 231 -17.87 12.29 2.12
C PHE A 231 -18.76 13.07 3.09
N ALA A 232 -19.14 14.31 2.75
CA ALA A 232 -19.99 15.14 3.60
C ALA A 232 -21.36 14.51 3.89
N LEU A 233 -21.92 13.70 2.98
CA LEU A 233 -23.16 12.97 3.23
C LEU A 233 -22.95 11.86 4.26
N ARG A 234 -21.90 11.05 4.11
CA ARG A 234 -21.60 9.92 5.00
C ARG A 234 -21.09 10.37 6.37
N SER A 235 -20.20 11.36 6.41
CA SER A 235 -19.58 11.83 7.65
C SER A 235 -20.62 12.39 8.62
N ARG A 236 -21.68 13.03 8.10
CA ARG A 236 -22.76 13.57 8.94
C ARG A 236 -23.40 12.50 9.79
N GLU A 237 -23.69 11.31 9.25
CA GLU A 237 -24.34 10.23 9.99
C GLU A 237 -23.52 9.70 11.17
N LEU A 238 -22.20 9.91 11.15
CA LEU A 238 -21.25 9.46 12.18
C LEU A 238 -21.17 10.39 13.40
N HIS A 239 -21.76 11.58 13.33
CA HIS A 239 -21.86 12.51 14.45
C HIS A 239 -23.15 12.27 15.23
N ASP A 240 -23.15 12.52 16.54
CA ASP A 240 -24.36 12.43 17.36
C ASP A 240 -25.41 13.46 16.92
N ALA A 241 -26.70 13.17 17.12
CA ALA A 241 -27.81 14.01 16.63
C ALA A 241 -27.73 15.48 17.11
N GLY A 242 -27.31 15.70 18.36
CA GLY A 242 -27.12 17.05 18.91
C GLY A 242 -26.01 17.82 18.21
N ASP A 243 -24.85 17.17 18.01
CA ASP A 243 -23.69 17.78 17.34
C ASP A 243 -24.02 18.11 15.86
N ARG A 244 -24.78 17.23 15.18
CA ARG A 244 -25.28 17.50 13.82
C ARG A 244 -26.20 18.72 13.75
N ALA A 245 -27.14 18.84 14.68
CA ALA A 245 -28.07 19.98 14.72
C ALA A 245 -27.33 21.29 15.04
N ALA A 246 -26.29 21.23 15.87
CA ALA A 246 -25.43 22.37 16.20
C ALA A 246 -24.41 22.71 15.11
N GLY A 247 -24.26 21.88 14.07
CA GLY A 247 -23.28 22.06 13.00
C GLY A 247 -21.82 21.86 13.45
N GLY A 248 -21.59 21.19 14.58
CA GLY A 248 -20.28 20.99 15.17
C GLY A 248 -20.35 20.47 16.61
N TYR A 249 -19.19 20.22 17.21
CA TYR A 249 -19.06 19.65 18.56
C TYR A 249 -17.95 20.34 19.36
N GLU A 250 -17.98 20.22 20.68
CA GLU A 250 -16.89 20.67 21.54
C GLU A 250 -15.90 19.52 21.82
N ALA A 251 -14.61 19.78 21.60
CA ALA A 251 -13.54 18.86 21.97
C ALA A 251 -12.28 19.66 22.36
N PRO A 252 -11.40 19.10 23.22
CA PRO A 252 -10.16 19.77 23.56
C PRO A 252 -9.26 19.97 22.34
N ASP A 253 -8.56 21.10 22.28
CA ASP A 253 -7.48 21.31 21.34
C ASP A 253 -6.18 20.64 21.82
N ARG A 254 -5.07 20.83 21.09
CA ARG A 254 -3.76 20.27 21.46
C ARG A 254 -3.23 20.74 22.83
N ARG A 255 -3.80 21.82 23.39
CA ARG A 255 -3.45 22.39 24.70
C ARG A 255 -4.46 21.98 25.78
N GLY A 256 -5.45 21.15 25.46
CA GLY A 256 -6.50 20.71 26.37
C GLY A 256 -7.64 21.71 26.54
N MET A 257 -7.67 22.82 25.79
CA MET A 257 -8.72 23.84 25.88
C MET A 257 -9.93 23.42 25.06
N ARG A 258 -11.13 23.48 25.66
CA ARG A 258 -12.37 23.20 24.93
C ARG A 258 -12.56 24.20 23.81
N THR A 259 -12.60 23.69 22.59
CA THR A 259 -12.82 24.45 21.36
C THR A 259 -13.99 23.84 20.60
N ARG A 260 -14.72 24.69 19.87
CA ARG A 260 -15.78 24.23 18.96
C ARG A 260 -15.16 23.81 17.64
N TRP A 261 -15.42 22.58 17.23
CA TRP A 261 -15.01 21.99 15.97
C TRP A 261 -16.21 21.87 15.03
N PRO A 262 -16.04 22.15 13.72
CA PRO A 262 -17.08 21.86 12.73
C PRO A 262 -17.27 20.35 12.59
N LEU A 263 -18.38 19.94 11.94
CA LEU A 263 -18.55 18.55 11.52
C LEU A 263 -17.42 18.11 10.59
N ALA A 264 -17.06 16.83 10.64
CA ALA A 264 -15.99 16.27 9.81
C ALA A 264 -16.22 16.53 8.32
N SER A 265 -15.18 17.03 7.67
CA SER A 265 -15.08 17.36 6.25
C SER A 265 -13.76 16.83 5.70
N VAL A 266 -13.54 16.99 4.40
CA VAL A 266 -12.26 16.64 3.75
C VAL A 266 -11.70 17.79 2.95
N SER A 267 -10.39 17.94 3.01
CA SER A 267 -9.62 18.90 2.21
C SER A 267 -8.86 18.16 1.12
N VAL A 268 -8.86 18.73 -0.10
CA VAL A 268 -8.21 18.16 -1.27
C VAL A 268 -7.19 19.15 -1.84
N GLY A 269 -5.92 18.75 -1.89
CA GLY A 269 -4.86 19.45 -2.60
C GLY A 269 -4.58 18.80 -3.95
N ILE A 270 -4.58 19.56 -5.05
CA ILE A 270 -4.34 19.04 -6.40
C ILE A 270 -3.02 19.60 -6.92
N ALA A 271 -2.11 18.71 -7.35
CA ALA A 271 -0.93 19.06 -8.13
C ALA A 271 -1.02 18.45 -9.53
N ILE A 272 -0.83 19.26 -10.56
CA ILE A 272 -0.83 18.82 -11.96
C ILE A 272 0.60 18.50 -12.36
N ALA A 273 0.84 17.26 -12.77
CA ALA A 273 2.13 16.77 -13.23
C ALA A 273 2.22 16.81 -14.75
N GLU A 274 2.71 17.92 -15.29
CA GLU A 274 3.09 18.00 -16.70
C GLU A 274 4.38 17.21 -16.98
N PRO A 275 4.60 16.75 -18.22
CA PRO A 275 5.84 16.09 -18.60
C PRO A 275 7.07 16.94 -18.24
N GLY A 276 7.97 16.38 -17.43
CA GLY A 276 9.20 17.06 -16.98
C GLY A 276 9.04 18.03 -15.81
N ALA A 277 7.82 18.32 -15.34
CA ALA A 277 7.60 19.27 -14.24
C ALA A 277 8.11 18.76 -12.87
N PHE A 278 8.24 17.45 -12.70
CA PHE A 278 8.67 16.83 -11.45
C PHE A 278 9.78 15.81 -11.69
N SER A 279 10.86 15.92 -10.91
CA SER A 279 12.01 15.01 -10.96
C SER A 279 11.78 13.68 -10.25
N SER A 280 10.77 13.60 -9.37
CA SER A 280 10.49 12.41 -8.57
C SER A 280 9.06 12.39 -8.05
N ALA A 281 8.60 11.19 -7.67
CA ALA A 281 7.31 11.03 -6.99
C ALA A 281 7.22 11.78 -5.65
N ALA A 282 8.34 11.90 -4.93
CA ALA A 282 8.41 12.66 -3.68
C ALA A 282 8.16 14.16 -3.91
N ALA A 283 8.73 14.74 -4.98
CA ALA A 283 8.51 16.14 -5.32
C ALA A 283 7.04 16.43 -5.66
N LEU A 284 6.38 15.55 -6.42
CA LEU A 284 4.96 15.68 -6.74
C LEU A 284 4.07 15.54 -5.49
N ALA A 285 4.34 14.54 -4.64
CA ALA A 285 3.59 14.33 -3.41
C ALA A 285 3.69 15.54 -2.47
N GLN A 286 4.88 16.14 -2.38
CA GLN A 286 5.11 17.36 -1.60
C GLN A 286 4.28 18.54 -2.15
N ALA A 287 4.25 18.76 -3.47
CA ALA A 287 3.44 19.81 -4.06
C ALA A 287 1.94 19.63 -3.79
N ALA A 288 1.42 18.40 -3.89
CA ALA A 288 0.02 18.12 -3.58
C ALA A 288 -0.28 18.33 -2.08
N ALA A 289 0.65 17.94 -1.19
CA ALA A 289 0.52 18.17 0.25
C ALA A 289 0.57 19.65 0.64
N GLU A 290 1.36 20.48 -0.06
CA GLU A 290 1.33 21.94 0.10
C GLU A 290 -0.06 22.49 -0.23
N MET A 291 -0.66 22.03 -1.34
CA MET A 291 -2.00 22.45 -1.74
C MET A 291 -3.06 22.00 -0.75
N LYS A 292 -2.93 20.82 -0.14
CA LYS A 292 -3.77 20.43 1.01
C LYS A 292 -3.70 21.47 2.12
N GLY A 293 -2.49 21.93 2.48
CA GLY A 293 -2.30 22.97 3.49
C GLY A 293 -3.01 24.28 3.15
N VAL A 294 -3.14 24.61 1.86
CA VAL A 294 -3.93 25.76 1.38
C VAL A 294 -5.43 25.51 1.52
N ALA A 295 -5.91 24.31 1.15
CA ALA A 295 -7.31 23.92 1.30
C ALA A 295 -7.78 24.00 2.77
N LYS A 296 -6.98 23.50 3.72
CA LYS A 296 -7.28 23.50 5.16
C LYS A 296 -7.42 24.88 5.80
N ARG A 297 -6.97 25.97 5.15
CA ARG A 297 -7.15 27.34 5.67
C ARG A 297 -8.60 27.79 5.59
N LYS A 298 -9.42 27.14 4.76
CA LYS A 298 -10.85 27.39 4.64
C LYS A 298 -11.61 26.27 5.37
N HIS A 299 -12.64 26.63 6.13
CA HIS A 299 -13.42 25.66 6.93
C HIS A 299 -14.52 25.02 6.07
N GLY A 300 -14.77 23.71 6.24
CA GLY A 300 -15.93 23.02 5.65
C GLY A 300 -15.66 22.18 4.39
N GLY A 301 -14.42 21.73 4.19
CA GLY A 301 -14.00 20.94 3.04
C GLY A 301 -13.78 21.78 1.78
N HIS A 302 -12.54 21.83 1.32
CA HIS A 302 -12.13 22.72 0.23
C HIS A 302 -11.17 22.01 -0.72
N VAL A 303 -11.21 22.44 -1.99
CA VAL A 303 -10.27 22.02 -3.02
C VAL A 303 -9.30 23.18 -3.29
N ALA A 304 -8.01 22.87 -3.37
CA ALA A 304 -6.98 23.83 -3.75
C ALA A 304 -6.07 23.23 -4.81
N ILE A 305 -5.77 24.00 -5.87
CA ILE A 305 -5.04 23.52 -7.05
C ILE A 305 -3.75 24.29 -7.22
N ASP A 306 -2.65 23.59 -7.45
CA ASP A 306 -1.38 24.20 -7.78
C ASP A 306 -1.39 24.71 -9.22
N ARG A 307 -1.62 26.02 -9.38
CA ARG A 307 -1.59 26.69 -10.69
C ARG A 307 -0.22 27.26 -11.06
N ARG A 308 0.82 27.06 -10.22
CA ARG A 308 2.17 27.61 -10.45
C ARG A 308 2.83 27.00 -11.68
N VAL A 309 2.60 25.71 -11.93
CA VAL A 309 3.16 24.98 -13.09
C VAL A 309 2.49 25.40 -14.40
N MET A 310 1.17 25.64 -14.39
CA MET A 310 0.45 26.12 -15.59
C MET A 310 0.86 27.54 -16.01
N ALA A 311 1.17 28.41 -15.05
CA ALA A 311 1.56 29.80 -15.34
C ALA A 311 2.95 29.93 -15.97
N ALA A 312 3.87 28.99 -15.69
CA ALA A 312 5.21 28.98 -16.28
C ALA A 312 5.18 28.62 -17.77
N ASN A 313 4.39 27.61 -18.16
CA ASN A 313 4.26 27.18 -19.55
C ASN A 313 3.54 28.22 -20.44
N LEU A 314 2.53 28.91 -19.90
CA LEU A 314 1.85 30.01 -20.62
C LEU A 314 2.79 31.19 -20.92
N HIS A 315 3.80 31.44 -20.07
CA HIS A 315 4.81 32.46 -20.32
C HIS A 315 5.84 32.04 -21.39
N GLU A 316 6.21 30.76 -21.46
CA GLU A 316 7.11 30.25 -22.51
C GLU A 316 6.42 30.20 -23.88
N GLU A 317 5.16 29.77 -23.96
CA GLU A 317 4.39 29.77 -25.22
C GLU A 317 4.13 31.18 -25.74
N ALA A 318 3.81 32.14 -24.87
CA ALA A 318 3.60 33.54 -25.24
C ALA A 318 4.89 34.24 -25.73
N HIS A 319 6.07 33.77 -25.30
CA HIS A 319 7.36 34.26 -25.79
C HIS A 319 7.76 33.62 -27.13
N SER A 320 7.44 32.33 -27.35
CA SER A 320 7.70 31.61 -28.60
C SER A 320 6.83 32.12 -29.77
N LEU A 321 5.60 32.58 -29.49
CA LEU A 321 4.70 33.15 -30.50
C LEU A 321 5.00 34.62 -30.87
N ARG A 322 5.98 35.26 -30.21
CA ARG A 322 6.40 36.66 -30.45
C ARG A 322 7.80 36.78 -31.07
N SER A 323 8.46 35.67 -31.34
CA SER A 323 9.77 35.56 -31.99
C SER A 323 9.63 34.95 -33.38
#